data_AF-A0A1G3R032-F1
#
_entry.id   AF-A0A1G3R032-F1
#
_cell.length_a   1.000
_cell.length_b   1.000
_cell.length_c   1.000
_cell.angle_alpha   90.00
_cell.angle_beta   90.00
_cell.angle_gamma   90.00
#
_symmetry.space_group_name_H-M   'P 1'
#
loop_
_entity.id
_entity.type
_entity.pdbx_description
1 polymer ?
#
loop_
_entity_poly.entity_id
_entity_poly.type
_entity_poly.pdbx_seq_one_letter_code
_entity_poly.pdbx_strand_id
1 'polypeptide(L)' 'MSKGHRGKGIKSLVKHGRAACPVCKRTAVKVLYEVMIKEKTVKVCKTCKAALANGKFQKEADVLVPAPAATPAPAAEN' A
#
# COMPACT_ATOMS: atom_id res chain seq x y z
N MET A 1 9.78 -16.88 -22.84
CA MET A 1 9.28 -16.15 -21.64
C MET A 1 8.59 -14.85 -22.07
N SER A 2 7.30 -14.90 -22.42
CA SER A 2 6.56 -13.69 -22.78
C SER A 2 6.42 -12.81 -21.52
N LYS A 3 7.26 -11.78 -21.42
CA LYS A 3 7.25 -10.81 -20.33
C LYS A 3 6.02 -9.87 -20.40
N GLY A 4 5.03 -10.15 -21.24
CA GLY A 4 3.89 -9.27 -21.54
C GLY A 4 3.00 -8.96 -20.33
N HIS A 5 2.97 -9.84 -19.34
CA HIS A 5 2.21 -9.63 -18.09
C HIS A 5 3.07 -9.08 -16.95
N ARG A 6 4.39 -8.87 -17.16
CA ARG A 6 5.26 -8.34 -16.10
C ARG A 6 4.94 -6.88 -15.81
N GLY A 7 4.46 -6.63 -14.59
CA GLY A 7 4.19 -5.28 -14.10
C GLY A 7 2.88 -4.66 -14.64
N LYS A 8 2.02 -5.45 -15.30
CA LYS A 8 0.66 -5.02 -15.63
C LYS A 8 -0.04 -4.59 -14.33
N GLY A 9 -0.65 -3.41 -14.31
CA GLY A 9 -1.28 -2.80 -13.12
C GLY A 9 -0.33 -2.13 -12.12
N ILE A 10 0.95 -2.50 -12.07
CA ILE A 10 1.95 -1.84 -11.20
C ILE A 10 2.54 -0.62 -11.91
N LYS A 11 2.74 -0.68 -13.24
CA LYS A 11 3.30 0.42 -14.01
C LYS A 11 2.44 1.70 -13.99
N SER A 12 1.13 1.55 -13.90
CA SER A 12 0.16 2.65 -13.84
C SER A 12 0.10 3.35 -12.48
N LEU A 13 0.65 2.74 -11.43
CA LEU A 13 0.67 3.34 -10.10
C LEU A 13 1.87 4.28 -9.96
N VAL A 14 1.67 5.40 -9.25
CA VAL A 14 2.73 6.36 -8.92
C VAL A 14 3.92 5.63 -8.29
N LYS A 15 5.13 5.86 -8.82
CA LYS A 15 6.38 5.18 -8.41
C LYS A 15 6.27 3.65 -8.44
N HIS A 16 5.44 3.07 -9.30
CA HIS A 16 5.21 1.64 -9.38
C HIS A 16 4.66 1.02 -8.09
N GLY A 17 3.85 1.80 -7.34
CA GLY A 17 3.29 1.40 -6.05
C GLY A 17 4.33 1.33 -4.93
N ARG A 18 5.48 1.99 -5.09
CA ARG A 18 6.53 2.07 -4.08
C ARG A 18 6.28 3.24 -3.13
N ALA A 19 6.22 2.95 -1.84
CA ALA A 19 6.05 3.95 -0.80
C ALA A 19 6.77 3.53 0.49
N ALA A 20 6.74 4.39 1.50
CA ALA A 20 7.09 4.01 2.85
C ALA A 20 5.96 3.12 3.43
N CYS A 21 6.30 1.93 3.92
CA CYS A 21 5.33 1.08 4.59
C CYS A 21 4.96 1.73 5.93
N PRO A 22 3.67 1.94 6.24
CA PRO A 22 3.27 2.55 7.50
C PRO A 22 3.71 1.67 8.68
N VAL A 23 3.54 0.35 8.59
CA VAL A 23 3.79 -0.58 9.70
C VAL A 23 5.28 -0.80 10.00
N CYS A 24 6.10 -1.03 8.97
CA CYS A 24 7.52 -1.37 9.17
C CYS A 24 8.50 -0.26 8.80
N LYS A 25 8.01 0.94 8.44
CA LYS A 25 8.77 2.14 8.06
C LYS A 25 9.79 1.97 6.93
N ARG A 26 9.81 0.81 6.26
CA ARG A 26 10.70 0.55 5.12
C ARG A 26 10.29 1.41 3.93
N THR A 27 11.26 2.09 3.33
CA THR A 27 11.10 2.95 2.16
C THR A 27 11.30 2.19 0.84
N ALA A 28 10.79 2.73 -0.27
CA ALA A 28 10.86 2.14 -1.62
C ALA A 28 10.24 0.73 -1.77
N VAL A 29 9.37 0.32 -0.84
CA VAL A 29 8.72 -1.00 -0.84
C VAL A 29 7.36 -0.93 -1.52
N LYS A 30 6.94 -2.02 -2.19
CA LYS A 30 5.61 -2.12 -2.77
C LYS A 30 4.54 -2.16 -1.69
N VAL A 31 3.73 -1.11 -1.61
CA VAL A 31 2.62 -0.95 -0.65
C VAL A 31 1.30 -1.15 -1.42
N LEU A 32 1.01 -2.41 -1.74
CA LEU A 32 -0.10 -2.81 -2.62
C LEU A 32 -1.20 -3.59 -1.90
N TYR A 33 -0.96 -4.02 -0.66
CA TYR A 33 -1.83 -4.95 0.02
C TYR A 33 -2.74 -4.21 0.97
N GLU A 34 -4.04 -4.30 0.75
CA GLU A 34 -5.03 -3.72 1.63
C GLU A 34 -5.32 -4.68 2.80
N VAL A 35 -5.27 -4.15 4.02
CA VAL A 35 -5.63 -4.86 5.24
C VAL A 35 -6.58 -3.97 6.03
N MET A 36 -7.70 -4.53 6.47
CA MET A 36 -8.62 -3.85 7.38
C MET A 36 -8.11 -4.01 8.81
N ILE A 37 -7.69 -2.90 9.42
CA ILE A 37 -7.31 -2.83 10.83
C ILE A 37 -8.35 -1.93 11.50
N LYS A 38 -9.13 -2.50 12.44
CA LYS A 38 -10.10 -1.75 13.27
C LYS A 38 -10.90 -0.71 12.48
N GLU A 39 -11.59 -1.18 11.44
CA GLU A 39 -12.47 -0.40 10.53
C GLU A 39 -11.77 0.51 9.50
N LYS A 40 -10.44 0.49 9.39
CA LYS A 40 -9.70 1.25 8.38
C LYS A 40 -8.92 0.37 7.43
N THR A 41 -9.09 0.61 6.13
CA THR A 41 -8.34 -0.07 5.08
C THR A 41 -6.99 0.60 4.91
N VAL A 42 -5.93 -0.05 5.41
CA VAL A 42 -4.55 0.45 5.28
C VAL A 42 -3.82 -0.34 4.20
N LYS A 43 -3.16 0.37 3.28
CA LYS A 43 -2.24 -0.24 2.32
C LYS A 43 -0.91 -0.52 3.01
N VAL A 44 -0.51 -1.80 3.04
CA VAL A 44 0.72 -2.29 3.67
C VAL A 44 1.62 -3.00 2.67
N CYS A 45 2.88 -3.20 3.04
CA CYS A 45 3.82 -3.98 2.24
C CYS A 45 3.58 -5.49 2.37
N LYS A 46 4.10 -6.28 1.42
CA LYS A 46 3.96 -7.74 1.37
C LYS A 46 4.33 -8.42 2.70
N THR A 47 5.44 -7.97 3.30
CA THR A 47 5.95 -8.54 4.54
C THR A 47 5.03 -8.27 5.72
N CYS A 48 4.44 -7.08 5.79
CA CYS A 48 3.51 -6.71 6.85
C CYS A 48 2.16 -7.43 6.70
N LYS A 49 1.68 -7.67 5.48
CA LYS A 49 0.50 -8.54 5.27
C LYS A 49 0.71 -9.92 5.88
N ALA A 50 1.87 -10.54 5.64
CA ALA A 50 2.19 -11.85 6.21
C ALA A 50 2.37 -11.77 7.74
N ALA A 51 2.99 -10.72 8.26
CA ALA A 51 3.19 -10.57 9.68
C ALA A 51 1.86 -10.34 10.45
N LEU A 52 0.95 -9.54 9.89
CA LEU A 52 -0.39 -9.32 10.43
C LEU A 52 -1.25 -10.59 10.39
N ALA A 53 -1.13 -11.40 9.33
CA ALA A 53 -1.78 -12.72 9.26
C ALA A 53 -1.26 -13.69 10.35
N ASN A 54 -0.02 -13.52 10.78
CA ASN A 54 0.61 -14.33 11.83
C ASN A 54 0.48 -13.72 13.24
N GLY A 55 -0.36 -12.69 13.42
CA GLY A 55 -0.59 -12.04 14.72
C GLY A 55 0.57 -11.17 15.23
N LYS A 56 1.56 -10.87 14.39
CA LYS A 56 2.71 -10.02 14.74
C LYS A 56 2.46 -8.58 14.24
N PHE A 57 2.82 -7.58 15.04
CA PHE A 57 2.70 -6.12 14.75
C PHE A 57 1.30 -5.47 14.83
N GLN A 58 0.34 -6.08 15.55
CA GLN A 58 -0.98 -5.46 15.79
C GLN A 58 -0.88 -4.10 16.51
N LYS A 59 0.12 -3.92 17.39
CA LYS A 59 0.32 -2.68 18.18
C LYS A 59 0.76 -1.47 17.34
N GLU A 60 1.53 -1.69 16.27
CA GLU A 60 1.99 -0.60 15.41
C GLU A 60 0.99 -0.26 14.30
N ALA A 61 0.21 -1.24 13.85
CA ALA A 61 -0.90 -1.05 12.91
C ALA A 61 -1.98 -0.08 13.44
N ASP A 62 -2.16 -0.03 14.76
CA ASP A 62 -3.09 0.88 15.45
C ASP A 62 -2.68 2.36 15.41
N VAL A 63 -1.37 2.65 15.39
CA VAL A 63 -0.85 4.02 15.55
C VAL A 63 -0.88 4.81 14.23
N LEU A 64 -1.08 4.15 13.08
CA LEU A 64 -0.96 4.75 11.75
C LEU A 64 -2.28 5.21 11.15
N VAL A 65 -3.23 5.61 11.99
CA VAL A 65 -4.36 6.41 11.54
C VAL A 65 -3.91 7.87 11.44
N PRO A 66 -3.39 8.29 10.29
CA PRO A 66 -3.97 9.48 9.69
C PRO A 66 -4.61 9.15 8.34
N ALA A 67 -5.87 9.56 8.26
CA ALA A 67 -6.77 9.39 7.15
C ALA A 67 -6.25 10.09 5.87
N PRO A 68 -6.70 9.62 4.69
CA PRO A 68 -6.04 9.78 3.41
C PRO A 68 -6.42 11.10 2.73
N ALA A 69 -5.42 11.88 2.28
CA ALA A 69 -5.63 12.88 1.24
C ALA A 69 -5.19 12.28 -0.10
N ALA A 70 -5.96 11.31 -0.57
CA ALA A 70 -6.16 11.18 -2.00
C ALA A 70 -7.27 12.17 -2.35
N THR A 71 -6.92 13.30 -2.94
CA THR A 71 -7.82 14.02 -3.85
C THR A 71 -7.69 13.37 -5.23
N PRO A 72 -8.61 12.48 -5.63
CA PRO A 72 -8.92 12.30 -7.03
C PRO A 72 -10.01 13.31 -7.44
N ALA A 73 -9.98 13.66 -8.74
CA ALA A 73 -10.97 14.37 -9.55
C ALA A 73 -10.81 15.90 -9.70
N PRO A 74 -11.12 16.50 -10.87
CA PRO A 74 -11.20 15.93 -12.24
C PRO A 74 -10.63 16.84 -13.36
N ALA A 75 -10.55 16.29 -14.58
CA ALA A 75 -10.61 16.91 -15.93
C ALA A 75 -10.31 18.41 -16.16
N ALA A 76 -9.44 18.74 -17.14
CA ALA A 76 -9.73 19.70 -18.22
C ALA A 76 -8.56 19.85 -19.23
N GLU A 77 -8.98 20.02 -20.48
CA GLU A 77 -8.32 20.26 -21.75
C GLU A 77 -7.53 21.60 -21.86
N ASN A 78 -6.35 21.59 -22.50
CA ASN A 78 -5.88 22.52 -23.54
C ASN A 78 -4.48 22.12 -24.03
#